data_AF-A0A5N3Y0A5-F1
#
_entry.id   AF-A0A5N3Y0A5-F1
#
_cell.length_a   1.000
_cell.length_b   1.000
_cell.length_c   1.000
_cell.angle_alpha   90.00
_cell.angle_beta   90.00
_cell.angle_gamma   90.00
#
_symmetry.space_group_name_H-M   'P 1'
#
loop_
_entity.id
_entity.type
_entity.pdbx_description
1 polymer ?
#
loop_
_entity_poly.entity_id
_entity_poly.type
_entity_poly.pdbx_seq_one_letter_code
_entity_poly.pdbx_strand_id
1 'polypeptide(L)'
;MKFNPFVTSDGSENRKRHVNAPSHIISSPLSKELRQKKKYGIYTERVQREKADGTNVHVGIHPSTVVTTRLKLDKDRKKILEHKAKSRQGGKEKGKYKEETIEKMQE
;
A
#
# COMPACT_ATOMS: atom_id res chain seq x y z
N MET A 1 10.75 -20.58 -0.71
CA MET A 1 10.02 -21.21 0.41
C MET A 1 10.00 -20.23 1.58
N LYS A 2 8.95 -20.21 2.39
CA LYS A 2 8.85 -19.30 3.54
C LYS A 2 9.46 -19.99 4.76
N PHE A 3 10.50 -19.42 5.36
CA PHE A 3 11.25 -20.04 6.45
C PHE A 3 10.78 -19.65 7.86
N ASN A 4 9.99 -18.57 7.98
CA ASN A 4 9.53 -18.10 9.28
C ASN A 4 8.33 -18.94 9.77
N PRO A 5 8.42 -19.62 10.92
CA PRO A 5 7.39 -20.51 11.43
C PRO A 5 6.16 -19.77 11.98
N PHE A 6 6.28 -18.49 12.34
CA PHE A 6 5.20 -17.71 12.97
C PHE A 6 4.20 -17.11 11.98
N VAL A 7 4.38 -17.36 10.68
CA VAL A 7 3.62 -16.72 9.63
C VAL A 7 3.04 -17.76 8.69
N THR A 8 1.72 -17.82 8.60
CA THR A 8 0.99 -18.79 7.77
C THR A 8 1.17 -18.59 6.26
N SER A 9 1.27 -19.68 5.50
CA SER A 9 1.14 -19.70 4.04
C SER A 9 -0.20 -20.25 3.58
N ASP A 10 -1.09 -20.63 4.52
CA ASP A 10 -2.39 -21.18 4.21
C ASP A 10 -3.27 -20.16 3.47
N GLY A 11 -3.82 -20.57 2.33
CA GLY A 11 -4.61 -19.68 1.47
C GLY A 11 -5.94 -19.26 2.09
N SER A 12 -6.57 -20.14 2.88
CA SER A 12 -7.85 -19.88 3.52
C SER A 12 -7.71 -18.87 4.67
N GLU A 13 -6.67 -19.03 5.49
CA GLU A 13 -6.35 -18.11 6.58
C GLU A 13 -5.97 -16.73 6.03
N ASN A 14 -5.15 -16.68 4.99
CA ASN A 14 -4.75 -15.42 4.35
C ASN A 14 -5.94 -14.69 3.73
N ARG A 15 -6.88 -15.40 3.09
CA ARG A 15 -8.11 -14.81 2.55
C ARG A 15 -9.00 -14.27 3.65
N LYS A 16 -9.19 -15.01 4.76
CA LYS A 16 -9.99 -14.58 5.91
C LYS A 16 -9.42 -13.31 6.54
N ARG A 17 -8.09 -13.21 6.68
CA ARG A 17 -7.40 -12.01 7.18
C ARG A 17 -7.55 -10.82 6.23
N HIS A 18 -7.47 -11.06 4.92
CA HIS A 18 -7.61 -9.99 3.92
C HIS A 18 -9.02 -9.38 3.90
N VAL A 19 -10.07 -10.22 3.81
CA VAL A 19 -11.47 -9.79 3.69
C VAL A 19 -12.00 -9.11 4.95
N ASN A 20 -11.47 -9.46 6.12
CA ASN A 20 -11.91 -8.91 7.41
C ASN A 20 -10.91 -7.90 8.02
N ALA A 21 -9.96 -7.40 7.23
CA ALA A 21 -8.92 -6.51 7.73
C ALA A 21 -9.50 -5.16 8.23
N PRO A 22 -9.05 -4.63 9.38
CA PRO A 22 -9.43 -3.31 9.86
C PRO A 22 -8.87 -2.19 8.97
N SER A 23 -9.53 -1.03 9.03
CA SER A 23 -9.31 0.08 8.07
C SER A 23 -7.89 0.65 8.04
N HIS A 24 -7.11 0.57 9.13
CA HIS A 24 -5.73 1.06 9.18
C HIS A 24 -4.72 0.17 8.44
N ILE A 25 -5.09 -1.08 8.13
CA ILE A 25 -4.23 -2.02 7.38
C ILE A 25 -4.25 -1.68 5.88
N ILE A 26 -5.28 -0.95 5.42
CA ILE A 26 -5.43 -0.55 4.03
C ILE A 26 -4.64 0.73 3.78
N SER A 27 -3.79 0.72 2.75
CA SER A 27 -2.83 1.77 2.45
C SER A 27 -3.42 3.10 1.97
N SER A 28 -4.72 3.14 1.64
CA SER A 28 -5.42 4.32 1.12
C SER A 28 -6.53 4.79 2.08
N PRO A 29 -6.56 6.07 2.49
CA PRO A 29 -7.60 6.59 3.37
C PRO A 29 -8.95 6.65 2.64
N LEU A 30 -9.90 5.80 3.05
CA LEU A 30 -11.27 5.79 2.53
C LEU A 30 -12.14 6.81 3.28
N SER A 31 -13.01 7.52 2.55
CA SER A 31 -14.06 8.37 3.11
C SER A 31 -15.02 7.56 3.99
N LYS A 32 -15.69 8.20 4.96
CA LYS A 32 -16.60 7.53 5.92
C LYS A 32 -17.72 6.75 5.22
N GLU A 33 -18.19 7.22 4.07
CA GLU A 33 -19.23 6.61 3.23
C GLU A 33 -18.76 5.33 2.52
N LEU A 34 -17.49 5.28 2.10
CA LEU A 34 -16.86 4.09 1.53
C LEU A 34 -16.58 3.02 2.60
N ARG A 35 -16.33 3.47 3.84
CA ARG A 35 -16.05 2.61 5.01
C ARG A 35 -17.27 1.75 5.39
N GLN A 36 -18.49 2.21 5.13
CA GLN A 36 -19.73 1.48 5.43
C GLN A 36 -20.09 0.41 4.37
N LYS A 37 -19.57 0.51 3.13
CA LYS A 37 -19.95 -0.42 2.03
C LYS A 37 -19.00 -1.60 1.82
N LYS A 38 -17.91 -1.75 2.60
CA LYS A 38 -16.94 -2.88 2.56
C LYS A 38 -16.43 -3.30 1.17
N LYS A 39 -16.59 -2.48 0.14
CA LYS A 39 -16.06 -2.74 -1.19
C LYS A 39 -14.72 -2.02 -1.29
N TYR A 40 -13.64 -2.78 -1.49
CA TYR A 40 -12.25 -2.30 -1.63
C TYR A 40 -12.06 -1.52 -2.94
N GLY A 41 -12.79 -0.41 -3.09
CA GLY A 41 -12.82 0.40 -4.31
C GLY A 41 -12.55 1.87 -4.03
N ILE A 42 -11.86 2.51 -4.97
CA ILE A 42 -11.71 3.96 -5.07
C ILE A 42 -12.65 4.49 -6.16
N TYR A 43 -13.15 5.71 -5.97
CA TYR A 43 -13.90 6.43 -6.98
C TYR A 43 -13.04 7.57 -7.53
N THR A 44 -13.06 7.73 -8.86
CA THR A 44 -12.32 8.78 -9.55
C THR A 44 -13.30 9.60 -10.38
N GLU A 45 -13.02 10.89 -10.50
CA GLU A 45 -13.97 11.89 -11.02
C GLU A 45 -14.54 11.54 -12.40
N ARG A 46 -13.69 11.07 -13.32
CA ARG A 46 -14.09 10.82 -14.73
C ARG A 46 -14.59 9.40 -15.00
N VAL A 47 -14.52 8.49 -14.03
CA VAL A 47 -14.95 7.10 -14.23
C VAL A 47 -16.35 6.92 -13.67
N GLN A 48 -17.33 7.22 -14.52
CA GLN A 48 -18.75 7.19 -14.20
C GLN A 48 -19.50 6.33 -15.22
N ARG A 49 -20.68 5.87 -14.82
CA ARG A 49 -21.65 5.21 -15.69
C ARG A 49 -23.00 5.89 -15.53
N GLU A 50 -23.73 6.02 -16.63
CA GLU A 50 -25.11 6.49 -16.63
C GLU A 50 -26.06 5.35 -16.23
N LYS A 51 -27.06 5.69 -15.41
CA LYS A 51 -28.21 4.82 -15.15
C LYS A 51 -29.30 5.04 -16.20
N ALA A 52 -30.31 4.16 -16.21
CA ALA A 52 -31.51 4.33 -17.04
C ALA A 52 -32.21 5.68 -16.82
N ASP A 53 -32.13 6.21 -15.59
CA ASP A 53 -32.71 7.51 -15.22
C ASP A 53 -31.87 8.72 -15.66
N GLY A 54 -30.77 8.51 -16.40
CA GLY A 54 -29.84 9.56 -16.84
C GLY A 54 -28.90 10.10 -15.75
N THR A 55 -28.98 9.59 -14.52
CA THR A 55 -28.07 10.00 -13.43
C THR A 55 -26.73 9.29 -13.50
N ASN A 56 -25.64 10.03 -13.27
CA ASN A 56 -24.27 9.51 -13.26
C ASN A 56 -23.90 8.90 -11.90
N VAL A 57 -23.33 7.69 -11.92
CA VAL A 57 -22.80 7.01 -10.73
C VAL A 57 -21.36 6.58 -10.96
N HIS A 58 -20.51 6.86 -9.97
CA HIS A 58 -19.11 6.48 -9.99
C HIS A 58 -18.92 4.96 -9.98
N VAL A 59 -18.02 4.48 -10.85
CA VAL A 59 -17.63 3.07 -10.89
C VAL A 59 -16.46 2.84 -9.93
N GLY A 60 -16.58 1.82 -9.08
CA GLY A 60 -15.53 1.49 -8.12
C GLY A 60 -14.40 0.73 -8.79
N ILE A 61 -13.17 1.21 -8.62
CA ILE A 61 -11.95 0.60 -9.17
C ILE A 61 -11.07 0.12 -8.01
N HIS A 62 -10.41 -1.03 -8.16
CA HIS A 62 -9.47 -1.51 -7.14
C HIS A 62 -8.19 -0.64 -7.16
N PRO A 63 -7.67 -0.17 -6.00
CA PRO A 63 -6.53 0.75 -5.98
C PRO A 63 -5.23 0.18 -6.57
N SER A 64 -5.06 -1.16 -6.64
CA SER A 64 -3.86 -1.76 -7.23
C SER A 64 -3.79 -1.65 -8.76
N THR A 65 -4.91 -1.38 -9.44
CA THR A 65 -4.94 -1.25 -10.90
C THR A 65 -4.68 0.18 -11.36
N VAL A 66 -4.58 1.13 -10.43
CA VAL A 66 -4.43 2.56 -10.72
C VAL A 66 -3.04 3.05 -10.31
N VAL A 67 -2.46 3.91 -11.13
CA VAL A 67 -1.18 4.58 -10.84
C VAL A 67 -1.45 5.98 -10.29
N THR A 68 -0.82 6.33 -9.17
CA THR A 68 -0.96 7.67 -8.58
C THR A 68 -0.01 8.66 -9.25
N THR A 69 -0.55 9.66 -9.95
CA THR A 69 0.25 10.65 -10.70
C THR A 69 0.68 11.84 -9.86
N ARG A 70 -0.20 12.34 -8.96
CA ARG A 70 0.06 13.49 -8.10
C ARG A 70 -0.38 13.19 -6.67
N LEU A 71 0.46 13.51 -5.70
CA LEU A 71 0.19 13.28 -4.28
C LEU A 71 -0.23 14.58 -3.60
N LYS A 72 -1.34 14.55 -2.86
CA LYS A 72 -1.67 15.61 -1.88
C LYS A 72 -0.72 15.51 -0.69
N LEU A 73 0.09 16.53 -0.42
CA LEU A 73 1.11 16.51 0.63
C LEU A 73 0.61 17.21 1.90
N ASP A 74 0.50 16.42 2.98
CA ASP A 74 0.21 16.89 4.34
C ASP A 74 1.41 16.69 5.25
N LYS A 75 1.42 17.32 6.44
CA LYS A 75 2.52 17.23 7.42
C LYS A 75 2.90 15.77 7.71
N ASP A 76 1.92 14.91 8.00
CA ASP A 76 2.19 13.52 8.36
C ASP A 76 2.50 12.65 7.14
N ARG A 77 1.97 12.98 5.96
CA ARG A 77 2.32 12.28 4.72
C ARG A 77 3.78 12.50 4.35
N LYS A 78 4.30 13.72 4.52
CA LYS A 78 5.72 14.04 4.31
C LYS A 78 6.61 13.22 5.26
N LYS A 79 6.27 13.16 6.55
CA LYS A 79 6.98 12.31 7.53
C LYS A 79 7.02 10.84 7.13
N ILE A 80 5.90 10.28 6.66
CA ILE A 80 5.84 8.87 6.21
C ILE A 80 6.73 8.65 4.98
N LEU A 81 6.74 9.59 4.03
CA LEU A 81 7.58 9.51 2.84
C LEU A 81 9.07 9.57 3.21
N GLU A 82 9.47 10.49 4.07
CA GLU A 82 10.83 10.60 4.58
C GLU A 82 11.26 9.33 5.33
N HIS A 83 10.40 8.81 6.21
CA HIS A 83 10.68 7.57 6.93
C HIS A 83 10.87 6.38 5.98
N LYS A 84 10.02 6.23 4.95
CA LYS A 84 10.17 5.17 3.94
C LYS A 84 11.40 5.35 3.06
N ALA A 85 11.80 6.59 2.76
CA ALA A 85 13.02 6.86 2.00
C ALA A 85 14.26 6.45 2.79
N LYS A 86 14.32 6.82 4.08
CA LYS A 86 15.41 6.44 5.01
C LYS A 86 15.51 4.93 5.18
N SER A 87 14.40 4.23 5.41
CA SER A 87 14.44 2.77 5.56
C SER A 87 14.92 2.06 4.30
N ARG A 88 14.58 2.58 3.12
CA ARG A 88 15.06 2.05 1.85
C ARG A 88 16.56 2.30 1.62
N GLN A 89 17.10 3.44 2.06
CA GLN A 89 18.54 3.74 1.97
C GLN A 89 19.35 2.80 2.87
N GLY A 90 18.96 2.64 4.14
CA GLY A 90 19.65 1.73 5.06
C GLY A 90 19.64 0.28 4.56
N GLY A 91 18.56 -0.17 3.91
CA GLY A 91 18.52 -1.49 3.27
C GLY A 91 19.40 -1.64 2.02
N LYS A 92 19.73 -0.54 1.31
CA LYS A 92 20.64 -0.58 0.15
C LYS A 92 22.11 -0.64 0.56
N GLU A 93 22.45 -0.05 1.70
CA GLU A 93 23.80 -0.07 2.28
C GLU A 93 24.09 -1.41 2.95
N LYS A 94 23.08 -2.00 3.58
CA LYS A 94 23.13 -3.30 4.25
C LYS A 94 23.17 -4.44 3.23
N GLY A 95 24.35 -4.65 2.64
CA GLY A 95 24.61 -5.66 1.60
C GLY A 95 25.67 -5.25 0.58
N LYS A 96 26.17 -4.01 0.64
CA LYS A 96 27.30 -3.54 -0.17
C LYS A 96 28.52 -3.37 0.75
N TYR A 97 29.53 -4.22 0.60
CA TYR A 97 30.84 -3.98 1.19
C TYR A 97 31.56 -2.95 0.30
N LYS A 98 32.01 -1.84 0.89
CA LYS A 98 32.93 -0.93 0.21
C LYS A 98 34.35 -1.47 0.38
N GLU A 99 35.25 -1.21 -0.56
CA GLU A 99 36.64 -1.70 -0.53
C GLU A 99 37.34 -1.37 0.79
N GLU A 100 37.15 -0.15 1.30
CA GLU A 100 37.62 0.31 2.62
C GLU A 100 37.11 -0.52 3.82
N THR A 101 36.01 -1.25 3.66
CA THR A 101 35.43 -2.12 4.69
C THR A 101 35.95 -3.56 4.59
N ILE A 102 36.44 -3.96 3.43
CA ILE A 102 37.04 -5.28 3.18
C ILE A 102 38.49 -5.28 3.64
N GLU A 103 39.24 -4.20 3.34
CA GLU A 103 40.63 -4.02 3.80
C GLU A 103 40.72 -4.03 5.33
N LYS A 104 39.79 -3.37 6.03
CA LYS A 104 39.71 -3.37 7.51
C LYS A 104 39.30 -4.71 8.14
N MET A 105 38.91 -5.70 7.34
CA MET A 105 38.62 -7.06 7.82
C MET A 105 39.76 -8.05 7.54
N GLN A 106 40.79 -7.63 6.79
CA GLN A 106 41.95 -8.45 6.41
C GLN A 106 43.22 -8.12 7.20
N GLU A 107 43.20 -7.03 7.97
CA GLU A 107 44.16 -6.70 9.03
C GLU A 107 43.71 -7.30 10.37
#